data_AF-A0A960JHP5-F1
#
_entry.id   AF-A0A960JHP5-F1
#
_cell.length_a   1.000
_cell.length_b   1.000
_cell.length_c   1.000
_cell.angle_alpha   90.00
_cell.angle_beta   90.00
_cell.angle_gamma   90.00
#
_symmetry.space_group_name_H-M   'P 1'
#
loop_
_entity.id
_entity.type
_entity.pdbx_description
1 polymer ?
#
loop_
_entity_poly.entity_id
_entity_poly.type
_entity_poly.pdbx_seq_one_letter_code
_entity_poly.pdbx_strand_id
1 'polypeptide(L)' 'SSRANEIVALNDALVELESLDQRKGRVVELKFFGGLTLDEIAKILGVTRETIKRDWKFSRTWLLDELSQRSG' A
#
# COMPACT_ATOMS: atom_id res chain seq x y z
N SER A 1 -10.85 22.33 2.37
CA SER A 1 -10.03 21.63 3.38
C SER A 1 -10.18 20.10 3.40
N SER A 2 -11.10 19.46 2.65
CA SER A 2 -11.30 17.99 2.70
C SER A 2 -10.15 17.17 2.09
N ARG A 3 -9.73 17.51 0.86
CA ARG A 3 -8.79 16.68 0.08
C ARG A 3 -7.37 16.60 0.66
N ALA A 4 -6.90 17.66 1.32
CA ALA A 4 -5.61 17.66 1.98
C ALA A 4 -5.60 16.69 3.16
N ASN A 5 -6.69 16.62 3.93
CA ASN A 5 -6.82 15.70 5.05
C ASN A 5 -6.88 14.23 4.59
N GLU A 6 -7.55 13.94 3.47
CA GLU A 6 -7.57 12.60 2.89
C GLU A 6 -6.17 12.13 2.45
N ILE A 7 -5.36 13.04 1.88
CA ILE A 7 -3.98 12.74 1.50
C ILE A 7 -3.10 12.49 2.74
N VAL A 8 -3.27 13.28 3.80
CA VAL A 8 -2.55 13.07 5.07
C VAL A 8 -2.94 11.73 5.70
N ALA A 9 -4.24 11.43 5.78
CA ALA A 9 -4.73 10.16 6.32
C ALA A 9 -4.20 8.94 5.54
N LEU A 10 -4.11 9.05 4.20
CA LEU A 10 -3.51 8.02 3.35
C LEU A 10 -2.02 7.85 3.63
N ASN A 11 -1.27 8.95 3.78
CA ASN A 11 0.14 8.90 4.11
C ASN A 11 0.37 8.22 5.47
N ASP A 12 -0.37 8.61 6.50
CA ASP A 12 -0.24 8.01 7.83
C ASP A 12 -0.59 6.52 7.84
N ALA A 13 -1.67 6.12 7.16
CA ALA A 13 -2.03 4.71 7.03
C ALA A 13 -0.94 3.91 6.30
N LEU A 14 -0.29 4.50 5.29
CA LEU A 14 0.81 3.85 4.58
C LEU A 14 2.04 3.65 5.47
N VAL A 15 2.41 4.67 6.27
CA VAL A 15 3.52 4.59 7.23
C VAL A 15 3.27 3.48 8.26
N GLU A 16 2.03 3.34 8.72
CA GLU A 16 1.67 2.24 9.63
C GLU A 16 1.72 0.88 8.95
N LEU A 17 1.23 0.76 7.72
CA LEU A 17 1.35 -0.49 6.96
C LEU A 17 2.81 -0.91 6.79
N GLU A 18 3.71 0.03 6.48
CA GLU A 18 5.15 -0.23 6.40
C GLU A 18 5.74 -0.66 7.73
N SER A 19 5.25 -0.10 8.84
CA SER A 19 5.68 -0.47 10.19
C SER A 19 5.22 -1.88 10.58
N LEU A 20 4.05 -2.31 10.09
CA LEU A 20 3.53 -3.67 10.28
C LEU A 20 4.23 -4.70 9.38
N ASP A 21 4.43 -4.35 8.11
CA ASP A 21 5.12 -5.17 7.12
C ASP A 21 5.69 -4.29 6.01
N GLN A 22 6.99 -4.06 6.08
CA GLN A 22 7.73 -3.20 5.16
C GLN A 22 7.51 -3.59 3.69
N ARG A 23 7.39 -4.89 3.37
CA ARG A 23 7.21 -5.33 1.97
C ARG A 23 5.84 -4.93 1.45
N LYS A 24 4.80 -5.04 2.29
CA LYS A 24 3.42 -4.70 1.91
C LYS A 24 3.25 -3.21 1.63
N GLY A 25 3.80 -2.35 2.49
CA GLY A 25 3.80 -0.91 2.22
C GLY A 25 4.59 -0.55 0.95
N ARG A 26 5.76 -1.17 0.76
CA ARG A 26 6.55 -0.96 -0.48
C ARG A 26 5.81 -1.40 -1.75
N VAL A 27 5.02 -2.47 -1.68
CA VAL A 27 4.16 -2.90 -2.80
C VAL A 27 3.12 -1.84 -3.14
N VAL A 28 2.50 -1.21 -2.14
CA VAL A 28 1.53 -0.13 -2.35
C VAL A 28 2.22 1.07 -2.99
N GLU A 29 3.37 1.49 -2.48
CA GLU A 29 4.11 2.63 -3.01
C GLU A 29 4.46 2.45 -4.49
N LEU A 30 5.10 1.32 -4.82
CA LEU A 30 5.54 1.03 -6.19
C LEU A 30 4.34 0.89 -7.13
N LYS A 31 3.22 0.34 -6.65
CA LYS A 31 2.04 0.12 -7.49
C LYS A 31 1.22 1.38 -7.72
N PHE A 32 0.95 2.15 -6.68
CA PHE A 32 0.09 3.34 -6.74
C PHE A 32 0.87 4.61 -7.13
N PHE A 33 2.02 4.87 -6.49
CA PHE A 33 2.81 6.09 -6.78
C PHE A 33 3.81 5.86 -7.91
N GLY A 34 4.42 4.69 -7.96
CA GLY A 34 5.36 4.34 -9.02
C GLY A 34 4.67 3.96 -10.34
N GLY A 35 3.41 3.50 -10.30
CA GLY A 35 2.67 3.05 -11.49
C GLY A 35 3.14 1.69 -12.04
N LEU A 36 3.97 0.95 -11.31
CA LEU A 36 4.58 -0.30 -11.79
C LEU A 36 3.56 -1.44 -11.92
N THR A 37 3.87 -2.43 -12.73
CA THR A 37 3.16 -3.71 -12.79
C THR A 37 3.61 -4.65 -11.67
N LEU A 38 2.80 -5.68 -11.36
CA LEU A 38 3.16 -6.68 -10.34
C LEU A 38 4.44 -7.45 -10.70
N ASP A 39 4.76 -7.58 -11.99
CA ASP A 39 5.96 -8.28 -12.46
C ASP A 39 7.23 -7.44 -12.24
N GLU A 40 7.15 -6.13 -12.51
CA GLU A 40 8.24 -5.19 -12.21
C GLU A 40 8.49 -5.09 -10.70
N ILE A 41 7.43 -5.03 -9.90
CA ILE A 41 7.55 -5.01 -8.43
C ILE A 41 8.18 -6.31 -7.92
N ALA A 42 7.78 -7.46 -8.46
CA ALA A 42 8.35 -8.76 -8.10
C ALA A 42 9.86 -8.81 -8.36
N LYS A 43 10.29 -8.28 -9.52
CA LYS A 43 11.72 -8.15 -9.87
C LYS A 43 12.47 -7.24 -8.92
N ILE A 44 11.91 -6.06 -8.59
CA ILE A 44 12.54 -5.09 -7.69
C ILE A 44 12.68 -5.64 -6.27
N LEU A 45 11.66 -6.34 -5.77
CA LEU A 45 11.62 -6.84 -4.39
C LEU A 45 12.20 -8.25 -4.25
N GLY A 46 12.66 -8.87 -5.34
CA GLY A 46 13.30 -10.19 -5.32
C GLY A 46 12.37 -11.32 -4.87
N VAL A 47 11.06 -11.21 -5.16
CA VAL A 47 10.05 -12.22 -4.79
C VAL A 47 9.21 -12.63 -6.00
N THR A 48 8.37 -13.64 -5.84
CA THR A 48 7.49 -14.09 -6.93
C THR A 48 6.35 -13.10 -7.19
N ARG A 49 5.88 -13.03 -8.44
CA ARG A 49 4.66 -12.28 -8.80
C ARG A 49 3.44 -12.70 -7.96
N GLU A 50 3.37 -13.97 -7.58
CA GLU A 50 2.27 -14.47 -6.76
C GLU A 50 2.33 -13.95 -5.32
N THR A 51 3.53 -13.83 -4.75
CA THR A 51 3.78 -13.14 -3.47
C THR A 51 3.30 -11.69 -3.54
N ILE A 52 3.72 -10.93 -4.57
CA ILE A 52 3.29 -9.55 -4.76
C ILE A 52 1.78 -9.44 -4.93
N LYS A 53 1.14 -10.36 -5.64
CA LYS A 53 -0.32 -10.38 -5.81
C LYS A 53 -1.04 -10.55 -4.47
N ARG A 54 -0.54 -11.43 -3.58
CA ARG A 54 -1.09 -11.63 -2.23
C ARG A 54 -0.88 -10.40 -1.36
N ASP A 55 0.34 -9.87 -1.34
CA ASP A 55 0.70 -8.67 -0.56
C ASP A 55 -0.12 -7.46 -1.01
N TRP A 56 -0.28 -7.25 -2.31
CA TRP A 56 -1.13 -6.20 -2.88
C TRP A 56 -2.58 -6.33 -2.44
N LYS A 57 -3.16 -7.53 -2.55
CA LYS A 57 -4.56 -7.76 -2.16
C LYS A 57 -4.76 -7.45 -0.68
N PHE A 58 -3.88 -7.93 0.19
CA PHE A 58 -3.93 -7.63 1.62
C PHE A 58 -3.84 -6.13 1.87
N SER A 59 -2.80 -5.49 1.32
CA SER A 59 -2.50 -4.07 1.56
C SER A 59 -3.64 -3.17 1.14
N ARG A 60 -4.25 -3.45 -0.03
CA ARG A 60 -5.40 -2.70 -0.51
C ARG A 60 -6.62 -2.86 0.41
N THR A 61 -6.89 -4.07 0.90
CA THR A 61 -8.00 -4.29 1.85
C THR A 61 -7.74 -3.60 3.18
N TRP A 62 -6.52 -3.73 3.71
CA TRP A 62 -6.13 -3.10 4.97
C TRP A 62 -6.22 -1.56 4.91
N LEU A 63 -5.71 -0.94 3.83
CA LEU A 63 -5.78 0.52 3.65
C LEU A 63 -7.21 1.04 3.55
N LEU A 64 -8.11 0.30 2.90
CA LEU A 64 -9.52 0.69 2.81
C LEU A 64 -10.21 0.63 4.17
N ASP A 65 -9.91 -0.40 4.97
CA ASP A 65 -10.43 -0.53 6.33
C ASP A 65 -9.92 0.61 7.21
N GLU A 66 -8.60 0.82 7.21
CA GLU A 66 -7.94 1.84 8.04
C GLU A 66 -8.42 3.26 7.73
N LEU A 67 -8.54 3.61 6.44
CA LEU A 67 -9.08 4.91 6.02
C LEU A 67 -10.56 5.08 6.38
N SER A 68 -11.34 3.99 6.36
CA SER A 68 -12.73 4.04 6.80
C SER A 68 -12.84 4.26 8.31
N GLN A 69 -11.95 3.67 9.12
CA GLN A 69 -11.94 3.89 10.58
C GLN A 69 -11.55 5.33 10.94
N ARG A 70 -10.61 5.93 10.20
CA ARG A 70 -10.13 7.30 10.43
C ARG A 70 -11.09 8.40 10.00
N SER A 71 -12.01 8.07 9.10
CA SER A 71 -13.03 9.01 8.59
C SER A 71 -14.34 8.94 9.39
N GLY A 72 -14.45 7.98 10.32
CA GLY A 72 -15.60 7.76 11.19
C GLY A 72 -15.54 8.52 12.50
#